data_AF-A0AAW6RL16-F1
#
_entry.id   AF-A0AAW6RL16-F1
#
_cell.length_a   1.000
_cell.length_b   1.000
_cell.length_c   1.000
_cell.angle_alpha   90.00
_cell.angle_beta   90.00
_cell.angle_gamma   90.00
#
_symmetry.space_group_name_H-M   'P 1'
#
loop_
_entity.id
_entity.type
_entity.pdbx_description
1 polymer ?
#
loop_
_entity_poly.entity_id
_entity_poly.type
_entity_poly.pdbx_seq_one_letter_code
_entity_poly.pdbx_strand_id
1 'polypeptide(L)'
;MPARQALRKASLLAMLALTAASALAQPAASPQGACTPETCTLQDFEAARAVTETLYGDVLTALAAHERPALRSDQNQWRRAARQHCNRLAPLRGEAGAPGNNRHHACMIQQHMERRQALRHWLMNGYIVD
;
A
#
# COMPACT_ATOMS: atom_id res chain seq x y z
N MET A 1 -9.04 19.48 73.07
CA MET A 1 -9.75 20.24 72.02
C MET A 1 -8.88 21.41 71.59
N PRO A 2 -8.83 21.86 70.31
CA PRO A 2 -9.29 21.24 69.08
C PRO A 2 -8.22 21.16 67.96
N ALA A 3 -8.65 20.47 66.89
CA ALA A 3 -8.05 20.25 65.59
C ALA A 3 -7.58 21.49 64.81
N ARG A 4 -6.57 21.30 63.95
CA ARG A 4 -6.38 21.97 62.64
C ARG A 4 -5.66 20.99 61.70
N GLN A 5 -6.41 20.17 60.95
CA GLN A 5 -6.79 20.37 59.54
C GLN A 5 -5.61 20.52 58.55
N ALA A 6 -5.52 19.49 57.71
CA ALA A 6 -5.28 19.51 56.27
C ALA A 6 -3.96 20.11 55.75
N LEU A 7 -3.15 19.26 55.11
CA LEU A 7 -3.13 19.26 53.65
C LEU A 7 -2.61 17.93 53.10
N ARG A 8 -3.49 17.25 52.36
CA ARG A 8 -3.20 16.09 51.53
C ARG A 8 -2.48 16.56 50.28
N LYS A 9 -1.31 15.99 49.94
CA LYS A 9 -0.90 15.74 48.54
C LYS A 9 -0.03 14.49 48.49
N ALA A 10 -0.69 13.34 48.40
CA ALA A 10 -0.07 12.11 47.96
C ALA A 10 0.30 12.27 46.48
N SER A 11 1.60 12.36 46.18
CA SER A 11 2.09 12.31 44.81
C SER A 11 2.40 10.86 44.46
N LEU A 12 1.37 10.15 44.02
CA LEU A 12 1.48 8.86 43.33
C LEU A 12 1.16 9.14 41.86
N LEU A 13 2.20 9.23 41.04
CA LEU A 13 2.07 9.13 39.59
C LEU A 13 3.00 8.01 39.13
N ALA A 14 2.34 6.89 38.88
CA ALA A 14 2.90 5.70 38.30
C ALA A 14 2.91 5.78 36.77
N MET A 15 3.74 4.89 36.20
CA MET A 15 3.63 4.26 34.88
C MET A 15 4.32 4.91 33.68
N LEU A 16 5.42 4.22 33.31
CA LEU A 16 5.69 3.62 32.01
C LEU A 16 5.26 4.41 30.76
N ALA A 17 6.26 4.94 30.05
CA ALA A 17 6.23 4.99 28.59
C ALA A 17 7.53 4.35 28.08
N LEU A 18 7.49 3.03 27.93
CA LEU A 18 8.47 2.28 27.17
C LEU A 18 8.27 2.67 25.70
N THR A 19 9.03 3.65 25.21
CA THR A 19 9.06 4.00 23.79
C THR A 19 9.78 2.89 23.03
N ALA A 20 9.06 1.81 22.74
CA ALA A 20 9.44 0.89 21.68
C ALA A 20 9.33 1.67 20.37
N ALA A 21 10.44 2.29 19.97
CA ALA A 21 10.62 2.73 18.60
C ALA A 21 10.68 1.47 17.74
N SER A 22 9.52 0.98 17.32
CA SER A 22 9.41 0.02 16.24
C SER A 22 9.90 0.74 14.98
N ALA A 23 11.22 0.72 14.77
CA ALA A 23 11.80 0.99 13.47
C ALA A 23 11.24 -0.10 12.55
N LEU A 24 10.12 0.22 11.88
CA LEU A 24 9.69 -0.50 10.71
C LEU A 24 10.87 -0.39 9.75
N ALA A 25 11.67 -1.46 9.68
CA ALA A 25 12.63 -1.66 8.62
C ALA A 25 11.81 -1.59 7.33
N GLN A 26 11.80 -0.42 6.72
CA GLN A 26 11.30 -0.27 5.37
C GLN A 26 12.22 -1.16 4.54
N PRO A 27 11.73 -2.24 3.91
CA PRO A 27 12.56 -2.95 2.96
C PRO A 27 12.98 -1.89 1.95
N ALA A 28 14.29 -1.64 1.87
CA ALA A 28 14.87 -0.74 0.90
C ALA A 28 14.21 -1.09 -0.43
N ALA A 29 13.55 -0.11 -1.04
CA ALA A 29 12.75 -0.31 -2.24
C ALA A 29 13.60 -1.12 -3.23
N SER A 30 13.23 -2.39 -3.44
CA SER A 30 13.83 -3.20 -4.50
C SER A 30 13.78 -2.34 -5.76
N PRO A 31 14.88 -2.27 -6.54
CA PRO A 31 14.90 -1.45 -7.73
C PRO A 31 13.68 -1.86 -8.56
N GLN A 32 12.75 -0.94 -8.72
CA GLN A 32 11.47 -1.21 -9.37
C GLN A 32 11.79 -1.63 -10.81
N GLY A 33 11.84 -2.95 -11.06
CA GLY A 33 12.20 -3.51 -12.37
C GLY A 33 13.40 -4.46 -12.42
N ALA A 34 13.99 -4.88 -11.30
CA ALA A 34 15.18 -5.76 -11.35
C ALA A 34 14.89 -7.27 -11.45
N CYS A 35 13.63 -7.71 -11.56
CA CYS A 35 13.30 -9.14 -11.66
C CYS A 35 12.74 -9.51 -13.05
N THR A 36 13.05 -10.73 -13.49
CA THR A 36 12.55 -11.31 -14.74
C THR A 36 11.35 -12.23 -14.47
N PRO A 37 10.55 -12.62 -15.49
CA PRO A 37 9.46 -13.58 -15.32
C PRO A 37 9.85 -14.90 -14.65
N GLU A 38 11.12 -15.28 -14.71
CA GLU A 38 11.68 -16.50 -14.13
C GLU A 38 12.16 -16.29 -12.69
N THR A 39 12.38 -15.05 -12.26
CA THR A 39 13.07 -14.73 -10.98
C THR A 39 12.24 -13.86 -10.02
N CYS A 40 11.16 -13.21 -10.50
CA CYS A 40 10.32 -12.38 -9.64
C CYS A 40 9.71 -13.18 -8.48
N THR A 41 9.80 -12.60 -7.28
CA THR A 41 9.29 -13.20 -6.04
C THR A 41 7.95 -12.60 -5.64
N LEU A 42 7.27 -13.24 -4.67
CA LEU A 42 6.09 -12.64 -4.03
C LEU A 42 6.44 -11.30 -3.36
N GLN A 43 7.63 -11.20 -2.75
CA GLN A 43 8.10 -9.96 -2.10
C GLN A 43 8.25 -8.81 -3.10
N ASP A 44 8.76 -9.07 -4.31
CA ASP A 44 8.88 -8.06 -5.36
C ASP A 44 7.50 -7.56 -5.80
N PHE A 45 6.55 -8.47 -5.96
CA PHE A 45 5.17 -8.12 -6.26
C PHE A 45 4.54 -7.29 -5.13
N GLU A 46 4.70 -7.70 -3.87
CA GLU A 46 4.17 -6.96 -2.73
C GLU A 46 4.78 -5.56 -2.60
N ALA A 47 6.08 -5.41 -2.87
CA ALA A 47 6.74 -4.12 -2.92
C ALA A 47 6.16 -3.22 -4.04
N ALA A 48 6.01 -3.76 -5.26
CA ALA A 48 5.39 -3.02 -6.37
C ALA A 48 3.94 -2.60 -6.04
N ARG A 49 3.18 -3.50 -5.41
CA ARG A 49 1.81 -3.22 -4.95
C ARG A 49 1.78 -2.10 -3.93
N ALA A 50 2.64 -2.14 -2.91
CA ALA A 50 2.70 -1.12 -1.86
C ALA A 50 2.98 0.28 -2.45
N VAL A 51 3.90 0.38 -3.42
CA VAL A 51 4.19 1.64 -4.11
C VAL A 51 2.96 2.16 -4.87
N THR A 52 2.26 1.30 -5.62
CA THR A 52 1.04 1.71 -6.34
C THR A 52 -0.07 2.16 -5.39
N GLU A 53 -0.28 1.45 -4.28
CA GLU A 53 -1.35 1.77 -3.33
C GLU A 53 -1.06 3.06 -2.55
N THR A 54 0.22 3.32 -2.23
CA THR A 54 0.66 4.61 -1.68
C THR A 54 0.35 5.74 -2.65
N LEU A 55 0.80 5.61 -3.91
CA LEU A 55 0.53 6.63 -4.95
C LEU A 55 -0.98 6.85 -5.15
N TYR A 56 -1.79 5.80 -5.14
CA TYR A 56 -3.25 5.92 -5.25
C TYR A 56 -3.84 6.75 -4.09
N GLY A 57 -3.37 6.54 -2.86
CA GLY A 57 -3.78 7.34 -1.70
C GLY A 57 -3.36 8.81 -1.83
N ASP A 58 -2.14 9.07 -2.32
CA ASP A 58 -1.64 10.42 -2.56
C ASP A 58 -2.48 11.14 -3.62
N VAL A 59 -2.77 10.48 -4.73
CA VAL A 59 -3.61 11.02 -5.81
C VAL A 59 -5.02 11.32 -5.31
N LEU A 60 -5.63 10.41 -4.55
CA LEU A 60 -6.95 10.65 -3.95
C LEU A 60 -6.97 11.89 -3.05
N THR A 61 -5.88 12.15 -2.34
CA THR A 61 -5.75 13.30 -1.45
C THR A 61 -5.60 14.59 -2.25
N ALA A 62 -4.85 14.56 -3.35
CA ALA A 62 -4.60 15.70 -4.23
C ALA A 62 -5.82 16.11 -5.08
N LEU A 63 -6.65 15.16 -5.51
CA LEU A 63 -7.82 15.43 -6.36
C LEU A 63 -8.92 16.23 -5.63
N ALA A 64 -9.69 17.00 -6.42
CA ALA A 64 -10.88 17.70 -5.93
C ALA A 64 -11.93 16.68 -5.44
N ALA A 65 -12.75 17.09 -4.46
CA ALA A 65 -13.67 16.18 -3.79
C ALA A 65 -14.63 15.44 -4.74
N HIS A 66 -15.07 16.10 -5.81
CA HIS A 66 -16.02 15.56 -6.79
C HIS A 66 -15.40 14.52 -7.74
N GLU A 67 -14.07 14.48 -7.89
CA GLU A 67 -13.37 13.55 -8.79
C GLU A 67 -13.03 12.22 -8.09
N ARG A 68 -12.86 12.26 -6.77
CA ARG A 68 -12.44 11.10 -5.96
C ARG A 68 -13.33 9.87 -6.13
N PRO A 69 -14.68 9.96 -6.26
CA PRO A 69 -15.51 8.78 -6.53
C PRO A 69 -15.16 8.09 -7.86
N ALA A 70 -14.86 8.85 -8.90
CA ALA A 70 -14.48 8.30 -10.21
C ALA A 70 -13.16 7.53 -10.12
N LEU A 71 -12.13 8.13 -9.49
CA LEU A 71 -10.85 7.44 -9.26
C LEU A 71 -10.99 6.17 -8.40
N ARG A 72 -11.85 6.19 -7.37
CA ARG A 72 -12.14 4.99 -6.56
C ARG A 72 -12.74 3.86 -7.42
N SER A 73 -13.67 4.20 -8.31
CA SER A 73 -14.31 3.23 -9.21
C SER A 73 -13.29 2.65 -10.20
N ASP A 74 -12.53 3.52 -10.86
CA ASP A 74 -11.47 3.16 -11.81
C ASP A 74 -10.41 2.26 -11.15
N GLN A 75 -9.90 2.61 -9.97
CA GLN A 75 -8.94 1.78 -9.23
C GLN A 75 -9.52 0.40 -8.90
N ASN A 76 -10.77 0.32 -8.48
CA ASN A 76 -11.42 -0.96 -8.16
C ASN A 76 -11.62 -1.82 -9.41
N GLN A 77 -12.00 -1.22 -10.54
CA GLN A 77 -12.11 -1.90 -11.82
C GLN A 77 -10.75 -2.43 -12.27
N TRP A 78 -9.72 -1.59 -12.25
CA TRP A 78 -8.36 -1.97 -12.61
C TRP A 78 -7.84 -3.14 -11.77
N ARG A 79 -8.02 -3.12 -10.43
CA ARG A 79 -7.57 -4.24 -9.56
C ARG A 79 -8.17 -5.58 -9.98
N ARG A 80 -9.46 -5.60 -10.37
CA ARG A 80 -10.12 -6.82 -10.85
C ARG A 80 -9.61 -7.24 -12.22
N ALA A 81 -9.52 -6.30 -13.16
CA ALA A 81 -9.06 -6.56 -14.52
C ALA A 81 -7.61 -7.07 -14.56
N ALA A 82 -6.70 -6.44 -13.80
CA ALA A 82 -5.30 -6.85 -13.68
C ALA A 82 -5.16 -8.29 -13.17
N ARG A 83 -5.88 -8.63 -12.08
CA ARG A 83 -5.88 -10.01 -11.55
C ARG A 83 -6.43 -11.01 -12.56
N GLN A 84 -7.54 -10.69 -13.22
CA GLN A 84 -8.12 -11.56 -14.25
C GLN A 84 -7.17 -11.75 -15.44
N HIS A 85 -6.49 -10.68 -15.88
CA HIS A 85 -5.49 -10.74 -16.94
C HIS A 85 -4.33 -11.67 -16.55
N CYS A 86 -3.68 -11.43 -15.41
CA CYS A 86 -2.53 -12.23 -14.99
C CYS A 86 -2.90 -13.67 -14.64
N ASN A 87 -4.09 -13.93 -14.10
CA ASN A 87 -4.57 -15.30 -13.89
C ASN A 87 -4.74 -16.08 -15.20
N ARG A 88 -5.16 -15.41 -16.30
CA ARG A 88 -5.26 -16.06 -17.62
C ARG A 88 -3.89 -16.31 -18.24
N LEU A 89 -2.97 -15.35 -18.13
CA LEU A 89 -1.65 -15.42 -18.75
C LEU A 89 -0.69 -16.35 -18.01
N ALA A 90 -0.69 -16.29 -16.68
CA ALA A 90 0.19 -17.04 -15.80
C ALA A 90 -0.58 -17.39 -14.51
N PRO A 91 -1.41 -18.44 -14.50
CA PRO A 91 -2.21 -18.80 -13.34
C PRO A 91 -1.32 -19.17 -12.15
N LEU A 92 -1.74 -18.73 -10.95
CA LEU A 92 -1.15 -19.23 -9.71
C LEU A 92 -1.39 -20.74 -9.57
N ARG A 93 -0.39 -21.44 -9.05
CA ARG A 93 -0.49 -22.85 -8.69
C ARG A 93 -0.27 -22.97 -7.18
N GLY A 94 -1.28 -23.47 -6.47
CA GLY A 94 -1.25 -23.54 -5.01
C GLY A 94 -1.26 -22.16 -4.35
N GLU A 95 -0.55 -22.04 -3.23
CA GLU A 95 -0.44 -20.79 -2.47
C GLU A 95 0.37 -19.72 -3.24
N ALA A 96 0.12 -18.44 -2.98
CA ALA A 96 0.74 -17.34 -3.72
C ALA A 96 2.29 -17.38 -3.72
N GLY A 97 2.90 -17.82 -2.62
CA GLY A 97 4.36 -17.96 -2.48
C GLY A 97 4.94 -19.26 -3.02
N ALA A 98 4.13 -20.16 -3.60
CA ALA A 98 4.61 -21.45 -4.07
C ALA A 98 5.68 -21.28 -5.19
N PRO A 99 6.72 -22.13 -5.20
CA PRO A 99 7.69 -22.17 -6.27
C PRO A 99 7.00 -22.33 -7.64
N GLY A 100 7.40 -21.53 -8.62
CA GLY A 100 6.82 -21.54 -9.97
C GLY A 100 5.77 -20.46 -10.26
N ASN A 101 5.36 -19.68 -9.24
CA ASN A 101 4.46 -18.53 -9.44
C ASN A 101 5.17 -17.25 -9.93
N ASN A 102 6.47 -17.31 -10.22
CA ASN A 102 7.31 -16.16 -10.60
C ASN A 102 6.75 -15.39 -11.80
N ARG A 103 6.20 -16.10 -12.80
CA ARG A 103 5.57 -15.49 -13.98
C ARG A 103 4.30 -14.72 -13.63
N HIS A 104 3.53 -15.19 -12.66
CA HIS A 104 2.35 -14.49 -12.17
C HIS A 104 2.76 -13.18 -11.48
N HIS A 105 3.75 -13.26 -10.59
CA HIS A 105 4.27 -12.10 -9.87
C HIS A 105 4.84 -11.06 -10.84
N ALA A 106 5.61 -11.50 -11.84
CA ALA A 106 6.13 -10.62 -12.90
C ALA A 106 5.00 -9.94 -13.69
N CYS A 107 3.95 -10.67 -14.07
CA CYS A 107 2.77 -10.07 -14.72
C CYS A 107 2.14 -8.98 -13.83
N MET A 108 1.90 -9.28 -12.56
CA MET A 108 1.31 -8.31 -11.64
C MET A 108 2.20 -7.08 -11.44
N ILE A 109 3.52 -7.25 -11.35
CA ILE A 109 4.48 -6.14 -11.27
C ILE A 109 4.33 -5.20 -12.48
N GLN A 110 4.19 -5.74 -13.70
CA GLN A 110 3.95 -4.94 -14.90
C GLN A 110 2.63 -4.18 -14.83
N GLN A 111 1.53 -4.83 -14.44
CA GLN A 111 0.25 -4.14 -14.24
C GLN A 111 0.36 -2.98 -13.25
N HIS A 112 1.15 -3.16 -12.18
CA HIS A 112 1.41 -2.13 -11.18
C HIS A 112 2.30 -1.00 -11.72
N MET A 113 3.25 -1.27 -12.62
CA MET A 113 4.04 -0.24 -13.34
C MET A 113 3.16 0.63 -14.22
N GLU A 114 2.32 0.02 -15.06
CA GLU A 114 1.38 0.73 -15.93
C GLU A 114 0.38 1.56 -15.11
N ARG A 115 -0.16 0.98 -14.04
CA ARG A 115 -1.11 1.69 -13.20
C ARG A 115 -0.53 2.95 -12.57
N ARG A 116 0.76 2.92 -12.18
CA ARG A 116 1.42 4.11 -11.64
C ARG A 116 1.50 5.24 -12.68
N GLN A 117 1.64 4.92 -13.95
CA GLN A 117 1.59 5.93 -15.02
C GLN A 117 0.18 6.51 -15.15
N ALA A 118 -0.85 5.65 -15.18
CA ALA A 118 -2.25 6.09 -15.23
C ALA A 118 -2.64 6.96 -14.01
N LEU A 119 -2.21 6.60 -12.81
CA LEU A 119 -2.43 7.39 -11.59
C LEU A 119 -1.74 8.77 -11.65
N ARG A 120 -0.56 8.88 -12.26
CA ARG A 120 0.08 10.19 -12.50
C ARG A 120 -0.68 11.00 -13.54
N HIS A 121 -1.28 10.35 -14.54
CA HIS A 121 -2.11 11.04 -15.53
C HIS A 121 -3.36 11.68 -14.90
N TRP A 122 -3.98 10.99 -13.92
CA TRP A 122 -5.06 11.55 -13.10
C TRP A 122 -4.68 12.86 -12.39
N LEU A 123 -3.43 12.98 -11.90
CA LEU A 123 -2.97 14.23 -11.27
C LEU A 123 -2.89 15.41 -12.24
N MET A 124 -2.61 15.14 -13.51
CA MET A 124 -2.37 16.19 -14.51
C MET A 124 -3.66 16.64 -15.21
N ASN A 125 -4.63 15.74 -15.35
CA ASN A 125 -5.81 15.97 -16.19
C ASN A 125 -7.14 15.86 -15.44
N GLY A 126 -7.14 15.34 -14.21
CA GLY A 126 -8.38 15.05 -13.49
C GLY A 126 -9.23 14.00 -14.20
N TYR A 127 -10.54 14.02 -13.95
CA TYR A 127 -11.51 13.22 -14.70
C TYR A 127 -12.08 13.98 -15.90
N ILE A 128 -11.73 13.57 -17.12
CA ILE A 128 -12.41 14.01 -18.34
C ILE A 128 -13.48 12.96 -18.66
N VAL A 129 -14.75 13.38 -18.68
CA VAL A 129 -15.84 12.59 -19.25
C VAL A 129 -15.82 12.85 -20.75
N ASP A 130 -15.43 11.85 -21.54
CA ASP A 130 -15.68 11.83 -22.98
C ASP A 130 -17.16 11.50 -23.26
#